data_AF-A0A928EGW2-F1
#
_entry.id   AF-A0A928EGW2-F1
#
_cell.length_a   1.000
_cell.length_b   1.000
_cell.length_c   1.000
_cell.angle_alpha   90.00
_cell.angle_beta   90.00
_cell.angle_gamma   90.00
#
_symmetry.space_group_name_H-M   'P 1'
#
loop_
_entity.id
_entity.type
_entity.pdbx_description
1 polymer ?
#
loop_
_entity_poly.entity_id
_entity_poly.type
_entity_poly.pdbx_seq_one_letter_code
_entity_poly.pdbx_strand_id
1 'polypeptide(L)'
;MPADDLFPAVGPSGPVVILFLVLVAVLLSWIFFIRWRKNEANRPAFAPVPRLDRERWVASVRHLVESSRGEDVRAQHLALARLMRDITSERTRRDMASWSVGDMARYPQLVPVSRLIGSWEEPSFAPESDATIDASARQAIEVITRW
;
A
#
# COMPACT_ATOMS: atom_id res chain seq x y z
N MET A 1 4.30 56.77 -34.07
CA MET A 1 4.38 55.43 -33.46
C MET A 1 3.35 54.54 -34.12
N PRO A 2 3.73 53.61 -35.00
CA PRO A 2 2.88 52.47 -35.30
C PRO A 2 3.21 51.35 -34.30
N ALA A 3 2.19 50.88 -33.59
CA ALA A 3 2.26 49.84 -32.57
C ALA A 3 1.88 48.47 -33.16
N ASP A 4 2.35 48.17 -34.37
CA ASP A 4 1.80 47.06 -35.16
C ASP A 4 2.64 45.78 -35.14
N ASP A 5 3.81 45.77 -34.49
CA ASP A 5 4.70 44.58 -34.43
C ASP A 5 4.90 44.07 -32.99
N LEU A 6 3.79 43.81 -32.28
CA LEU A 6 3.89 43.20 -30.95
C LEU A 6 3.94 41.66 -30.96
N PHE A 7 3.77 41.01 -32.11
CA PHE A 7 3.92 39.56 -32.24
C PHE A 7 4.60 39.21 -33.58
N PRO A 8 5.82 38.63 -33.58
CA PRO A 8 6.47 38.25 -34.83
C PRO A 8 5.60 37.26 -35.61
N ALA A 9 5.47 37.47 -36.92
CA ALA A 9 4.74 36.59 -37.82
C ALA A 9 5.26 35.16 -37.66
N VAL A 10 4.46 34.33 -37.01
CA VAL A 10 4.74 32.93 -36.80
C VAL A 10 4.79 32.29 -38.19
N GLY A 11 5.99 31.93 -38.67
CA GLY A 11 6.17 31.30 -39.98
C GLY A 11 5.32 30.03 -40.12
N PRO A 12 5.15 29.46 -41.34
CA PRO A 12 4.19 28.37 -41.59
C PRO A 12 4.35 27.13 -40.69
N SER A 13 5.51 26.95 -40.06
CA SER A 13 5.79 25.89 -39.07
C SER A 13 5.36 26.22 -37.64
N GLY A 14 5.22 27.49 -37.26
CA GLY A 14 4.91 27.84 -35.88
C GLY A 14 3.46 27.55 -35.42
N PRO A 15 2.39 27.57 -36.24
CA PRO A 15 1.11 27.00 -35.81
C PRO A 15 1.21 25.48 -35.54
N VAL A 16 2.10 24.77 -36.24
CA VAL A 16 2.36 23.34 -35.99
C VAL A 16 3.06 23.13 -34.65
N VAL A 17 4.04 23.96 -34.31
CA VAL A 17 4.72 23.91 -33.00
C VAL A 17 3.76 24.25 -31.86
N ILE A 18 2.92 25.28 -32.03
CA ILE A 18 1.90 25.64 -31.05
C ILE A 18 0.91 24.49 -30.86
N LEU A 19 0.42 23.90 -31.96
CA LEU A 19 -0.48 22.75 -31.91
C LEU A 19 0.16 21.57 -31.19
N PHE A 20 1.43 21.27 -31.48
CA PHE A 20 2.18 20.22 -30.81
C PHE A 20 2.29 20.47 -29.30
N LEU A 21 2.64 21.69 -28.87
CA LEU A 21 2.73 22.04 -27.46
C LEU A 21 1.38 21.95 -26.75
N VAL A 22 0.29 22.39 -27.39
CA VAL A 22 -1.07 22.24 -26.86
C VAL A 22 -1.44 20.77 -26.70
N LEU A 23 -1.11 19.94 -27.68
CA LEU A 23 -1.42 18.51 -27.65
C LEU A 23 -0.62 17.78 -26.56
N VAL A 24 0.66 18.15 -26.37
CA VAL A 24 1.49 17.68 -25.25
C VAL A 24 0.92 18.14 -23.92
N ALA A 25 0.50 19.40 -23.79
CA ALA A 25 -0.07 19.93 -22.55
C ALA A 25 -1.39 19.22 -22.18
N VAL A 26 -2.24 18.93 -23.16
CA VAL A 26 -3.48 18.15 -22.99
C VAL A 26 -3.15 16.72 -22.56
N LEU A 27 -2.18 16.07 -23.20
CA LEU A 27 -1.74 14.72 -22.85
C LEU A 27 -1.21 14.68 -21.40
N LEU A 28 -0.34 15.61 -21.02
CA LEU A 28 0.20 15.71 -19.66
C LEU A 28 -0.91 15.98 -18.64
N SER A 29 -1.83 16.91 -18.94
CA SER A 29 -2.97 17.21 -18.08
C SER A 29 -3.88 15.98 -17.90
N TRP A 30 -4.11 15.23 -18.98
CA TRP A 30 -4.89 13.99 -18.94
C TRP A 30 -4.22 12.90 -18.11
N ILE A 31 -2.91 12.68 -18.30
CA ILE A 31 -2.13 11.72 -17.51
C ILE A 31 -2.15 12.13 -16.02
N PHE A 32 -1.93 13.41 -15.74
CA PHE A 32 -1.98 13.95 -14.38
C PHE A 32 -3.35 13.76 -13.75
N PHE A 33 -4.42 14.07 -14.46
CA PHE A 33 -5.80 13.89 -14.00
C PHE A 33 -6.13 12.42 -13.70
N ILE A 34 -5.73 11.49 -14.59
CA ILE A 34 -5.90 10.05 -14.34
C ILE A 34 -5.12 9.63 -13.09
N ARG A 35 -3.86 10.07 -12.94
CA ARG A 35 -3.03 9.74 -11.78
C ARG A 35 -3.63 10.31 -10.49
N TRP A 36 -4.10 11.54 -10.50
CA TRP A 36 -4.80 12.15 -9.38
C TRP A 36 -6.03 11.32 -9.02
N ARG A 37 -6.96 11.11 -9.96
CA ARG A 37 -8.21 10.38 -9.68
C ARG A 37 -7.92 8.97 -9.14
N LYS A 38 -6.91 8.28 -9.69
CA LYS A 38 -6.47 6.97 -9.18
C LYS A 38 -5.91 7.08 -7.76
N ASN A 39 -5.11 8.09 -7.45
CA ASN A 39 -4.60 8.28 -6.08
C ASN A 39 -5.69 8.57 -5.07
N GLU A 40 -6.69 9.38 -5.43
CA GLU A 40 -7.84 9.68 -4.56
C GLU A 40 -8.67 8.41 -4.29
N ALA A 41 -8.95 7.64 -5.35
CA ALA A 41 -9.70 6.38 -5.26
C ALA A 41 -8.93 5.26 -4.55
N ASN A 42 -7.59 5.32 -4.52
CA ASN A 42 -6.73 4.31 -3.88
C ASN A 42 -6.42 4.62 -2.41
N ARG A 43 -6.99 5.68 -1.83
CA ARG A 43 -6.77 5.95 -0.40
C ARG A 43 -7.41 4.86 0.47
N PRO A 44 -6.67 4.25 1.40
CA PRO A 44 -7.22 3.24 2.29
C PRO A 44 -8.29 3.87 3.20
N ALA A 45 -9.41 3.17 3.38
CA ALA A 45 -10.49 3.60 4.26
C ALA A 45 -10.26 3.05 5.67
N PHE A 46 -10.14 3.92 6.66
CA PHE A 46 -9.97 3.53 8.06
C PHE A 46 -11.28 3.73 8.83
N ALA A 47 -12.23 2.81 8.64
CA ALA A 47 -13.46 2.78 9.43
C ALA A 47 -13.22 2.08 10.78
N PRO A 48 -14.01 2.41 11.83
CA PRO A 48 -14.00 1.65 13.08
C PRO A 48 -14.31 0.18 12.80
N VAL A 49 -13.53 -0.72 13.43
CA VAL A 49 -13.70 -2.17 13.23
C VAL A 49 -14.78 -2.71 14.16
N PRO A 50 -15.79 -3.44 13.66
CA PRO A 50 -16.76 -4.17 14.49
C PRO A 50 -16.10 -5.20 15.40
N ARG A 51 -16.68 -5.47 16.59
CA ARG A 51 -16.18 -6.49 17.53
C ARG A 51 -16.10 -7.88 16.89
N LEU A 52 -17.15 -8.25 16.15
CA LEU A 52 -17.25 -9.55 15.49
C LEU A 52 -16.09 -9.79 14.50
N ASP A 53 -15.71 -8.77 13.74
CA ASP A 53 -14.62 -8.87 12.77
C ASP A 53 -13.27 -9.07 13.46
N ARG A 54 -13.03 -8.35 14.57
CA ARG A 54 -11.81 -8.56 15.37
C ARG A 54 -11.73 -9.98 15.92
N GLU A 55 -12.82 -10.49 16.49
CA GLU A 55 -12.87 -11.85 17.05
C GLU A 55 -12.61 -12.90 15.96
N ARG A 56 -13.23 -12.73 14.79
CA ARG A 56 -13.01 -13.58 13.62
C ARG A 56 -11.55 -13.54 13.17
N TRP A 57 -10.93 -12.37 13.05
CA TRP A 57 -9.53 -12.24 12.65
C TRP A 57 -8.56 -12.84 13.69
N VAL A 58 -8.83 -12.65 14.98
CA VAL A 58 -8.05 -13.29 16.06
C VAL A 58 -8.18 -14.82 15.97
N ALA A 59 -9.37 -15.34 15.70
CA ALA A 59 -9.58 -16.76 15.48
C ALA A 59 -8.80 -17.27 14.26
N SER A 60 -8.76 -16.51 13.15
CA SER A 60 -7.97 -16.85 11.97
C SER A 60 -6.47 -16.95 12.27
N VAL A 61 -5.91 -16.01 13.05
CA VAL A 61 -4.50 -16.05 13.46
C VAL A 61 -4.22 -17.30 14.30
N ARG A 62 -5.07 -17.60 15.29
CA ARG A 62 -4.92 -18.80 16.14
C ARG A 62 -5.03 -20.08 15.33
N HIS A 63 -6.00 -20.16 14.43
CA HIS A 63 -6.18 -21.30 13.55
C HIS A 63 -4.95 -21.52 12.67
N LEU A 64 -4.37 -20.46 12.09
CA LEU A 64 -3.17 -20.56 11.27
C LEU A 64 -1.99 -21.14 12.06
N VAL A 65 -1.74 -20.63 13.26
CA VAL A 65 -0.64 -21.11 14.12
C VAL A 65 -0.82 -22.59 14.49
N GLU A 66 -2.05 -23.01 14.80
CA GLU A 66 -2.33 -24.42 15.09
C GLU A 66 -2.17 -25.29 13.84
N SER A 67 -2.65 -24.85 12.68
CA SER A 67 -2.59 -25.60 11.43
C SER A 67 -1.18 -25.73 10.87
N SER A 68 -0.30 -24.76 11.13
CA SER A 68 1.09 -24.74 10.65
C SER A 68 2.08 -25.31 11.68
N ARG A 69 1.60 -26.01 12.71
CA ARG A 69 2.46 -26.72 13.66
C ARG A 69 3.32 -27.75 12.94
N GLY A 70 4.63 -27.68 13.17
CA GLY A 70 5.61 -28.57 12.56
C GLY A 70 6.11 -28.13 11.18
N GLU A 71 5.60 -27.01 10.64
CA GLU A 71 6.23 -26.35 9.48
C GLU A 71 7.54 -25.66 9.89
N ASP A 72 8.35 -25.31 8.90
CA ASP A 72 9.50 -24.44 9.11
C ASP A 72 9.07 -23.05 9.62
N VAL A 73 9.82 -22.49 10.58
CA VAL A 73 9.52 -21.18 11.21
C VAL A 73 9.42 -20.09 10.16
N ARG A 74 10.23 -20.16 9.10
CA ARG A 74 10.16 -19.23 7.97
C ARG A 74 8.82 -19.29 7.25
N ALA A 75 8.33 -20.50 6.96
CA ALA A 75 7.06 -20.71 6.29
C ALA A 75 5.90 -20.17 7.14
N GLN A 76 5.95 -20.41 8.45
CA GLN A 76 4.96 -19.89 9.40
C GLN A 76 4.93 -18.35 9.44
N HIS A 77 6.10 -17.70 9.48
CA HIS A 77 6.19 -16.23 9.43
C HIS A 77 5.67 -15.65 8.11
N LEU A 78 5.97 -16.28 6.98
CA LEU A 78 5.42 -15.86 5.68
C LEU A 78 3.91 -16.04 5.60
N ALA A 79 3.38 -17.13 6.15
CA ALA A 79 1.95 -17.36 6.23
C ALA A 79 1.25 -16.31 7.10
N LEU A 80 1.85 -15.96 8.24
CA LEU A 80 1.32 -14.93 9.13
C LEU A 80 1.37 -13.54 8.46
N ALA A 81 2.45 -13.23 7.73
CA ALA A 81 2.56 -12.00 6.95
C ALA A 81 1.48 -11.91 5.86
N ARG A 82 1.21 -13.01 5.15
CA ARG A 82 0.12 -13.10 4.16
C ARG A 82 -1.24 -12.87 4.82
N LEU A 83 -1.52 -13.56 5.92
CA LEU A 83 -2.79 -13.41 6.65
C LEU A 83 -2.99 -11.97 7.15
N MET A 84 -1.95 -11.33 7.69
CA MET A 84 -2.04 -9.92 8.13
C MET A 84 -2.30 -8.96 6.96
N ARG A 85 -1.77 -9.24 5.75
CA ARG A 85 -2.12 -8.48 4.55
C ARG A 85 -3.57 -8.70 4.15
N ASP A 86 -4.09 -9.92 4.21
CA ASP A 86 -5.49 -10.21 3.89
C ASP A 86 -6.44 -9.48 4.86
N ILE A 87 -6.17 -9.57 6.16
CA ILE A 87 -6.92 -8.85 7.20
C ILE A 87 -6.87 -7.34 6.97
N THR A 88 -5.69 -6.79 6.69
CA THR A 88 -5.53 -5.36 6.42
C THR A 88 -6.23 -4.95 5.13
N SER A 89 -6.28 -5.85 4.14
CA SER A 89 -6.99 -5.61 2.88
C SER A 89 -8.49 -5.52 3.08
N GLU A 90 -9.04 -6.45 3.86
CA GLU A 90 -10.45 -6.44 4.25
C GLU A 90 -10.77 -5.17 5.06
N ARG A 91 -9.96 -4.86 6.07
CA ARG A 91 -10.11 -3.67 6.92
C ARG A 91 -10.13 -2.38 6.12
N THR A 92 -9.19 -2.23 5.18
CA THR A 92 -9.03 -0.99 4.41
C THR A 92 -9.88 -0.94 3.15
N ARG A 93 -10.61 -2.02 2.84
CA ARG A 93 -11.31 -2.27 1.56
C ARG A 93 -10.41 -2.09 0.35
N ARG A 94 -9.13 -2.42 0.49
CA ARG A 94 -8.15 -2.28 -0.57
C ARG A 94 -7.14 -3.40 -0.53
N ASP A 95 -6.87 -4.02 -1.68
CA ASP A 95 -5.84 -5.06 -1.77
C ASP A 95 -4.44 -4.54 -1.35
N MET A 96 -3.92 -5.10 -0.26
CA MET A 96 -2.60 -4.84 0.32
C MET A 96 -1.57 -5.92 -0.05
N ALA A 97 -1.95 -6.98 -0.77
CA ALA A 97 -1.03 -8.07 -1.13
C ALA A 97 0.17 -7.57 -1.94
N SER A 98 -0.04 -6.53 -2.77
CA SER A 98 0.99 -5.89 -3.60
C SER A 98 1.71 -4.72 -2.92
N TRP A 99 1.33 -4.34 -1.70
CA TRP A 99 1.94 -3.20 -1.02
C TRP A 99 3.24 -3.60 -0.35
N SER A 100 4.28 -2.78 -0.56
CA SER A 100 5.51 -2.92 0.19
C SER A 100 5.32 -2.46 1.64
N VAL A 101 6.17 -2.95 2.55
CA VAL A 101 6.24 -2.47 3.93
C VAL A 101 6.42 -0.94 3.98
N GLY A 102 7.22 -0.39 3.06
CA GLY A 102 7.43 1.06 2.94
C GLY A 102 6.18 1.82 2.51
N ASP A 103 5.35 1.25 1.63
CA ASP A 103 4.08 1.86 1.24
C ASP A 103 3.07 1.85 2.38
N MET A 104 2.99 0.75 3.14
CA MET A 104 2.13 0.66 4.33
C MET A 104 2.57 1.65 5.42
N ALA A 105 3.88 1.82 5.63
CA ALA A 105 4.45 2.71 6.64
C ALA A 105 4.14 4.21 6.40
N ARG A 106 3.71 4.59 5.19
CA ARG A 106 3.26 5.96 4.90
C ARG A 106 1.95 6.34 5.61
N TYR A 107 1.20 5.35 6.11
CA TYR A 107 -0.07 5.55 6.79
C TYR A 107 0.08 5.26 8.29
N PRO A 108 -0.10 6.25 9.20
CA PRO A 108 0.09 6.07 10.64
C PRO A 108 -0.69 4.88 11.23
N GLN A 109 -1.90 4.62 10.71
CA GLN A 109 -2.78 3.54 11.14
C GLN A 109 -2.26 2.13 10.78
N LEU A 110 -1.35 2.03 9.80
CA LEU A 110 -0.75 0.79 9.31
C LEU A 110 0.68 0.58 9.82
N VAL A 111 1.30 1.58 10.46
CA VAL A 111 2.67 1.48 10.99
C VAL A 111 2.87 0.23 11.86
N PRO A 112 1.99 -0.11 12.82
CA PRO A 112 2.15 -1.32 13.64
C PRO A 112 2.21 -2.60 12.80
N VAL A 113 1.33 -2.75 11.81
CA VAL A 113 1.30 -3.91 10.91
C VAL A 113 2.53 -3.96 10.02
N SER A 114 2.93 -2.81 9.46
CA SER A 114 4.08 -2.74 8.56
C SER A 114 5.36 -3.20 9.24
N ARG A 115 5.54 -2.88 10.52
CA ARG A 115 6.70 -3.34 11.32
C ARG A 115 6.67 -4.85 11.54
N LEU A 116 5.50 -5.42 11.88
CA LEU A 116 5.36 -6.86 12.05
C LEU A 116 5.68 -7.62 10.76
N ILE A 117 5.04 -7.23 9.66
CA ILE A 117 5.29 -7.83 8.35
C ILE A 117 6.77 -7.69 7.97
N GLY A 118 7.37 -6.51 8.19
CA GLY A 118 8.79 -6.28 7.95
C GLY A 118 9.68 -7.28 8.69
N SER A 119 9.46 -7.47 9.99
CA SER A 119 10.24 -8.42 10.80
C SER A 119 10.06 -9.88 10.37
N TRP A 120 8.90 -10.24 9.82
CA TRP A 120 8.63 -11.60 9.36
C TRP A 120 9.13 -11.86 7.94
N GLU A 121 9.26 -10.83 7.11
CA GLU A 121 9.72 -10.93 5.73
C GLU A 121 11.22 -10.69 5.56
N GLU A 122 11.91 -10.32 6.65
CA GLU A 122 13.34 -10.07 6.72
C GLU A 122 14.17 -11.12 5.91
N PRO A 123 15.17 -10.69 5.11
CA PRO A 123 15.95 -11.60 4.27
C PRO A 123 16.69 -12.67 5.09
N SER A 124 16.94 -13.84 4.49
CA SER A 124 17.64 -14.97 5.12
C SER A 124 19.08 -14.68 5.58
N PHE A 125 19.63 -13.53 5.20
CA PHE A 125 20.97 -13.07 5.61
C PHE A 125 20.91 -12.06 6.76
N ALA A 126 19.72 -11.68 7.22
CA ALA A 126 19.56 -10.89 8.44
C ALA A 126 19.83 -11.80 9.66
N PRO A 127 20.28 -11.24 10.80
CA PRO A 127 20.36 -12.00 12.05
C PRO A 127 19.02 -12.68 12.31
N GLU A 128 19.01 -13.98 12.57
CA GLU A 128 17.78 -14.73 12.84
C GLU A 128 16.91 -13.96 13.83
N SER A 129 15.69 -13.64 13.42
CA SER A 129 14.68 -13.20 14.36
C SER A 129 14.34 -14.40 15.23
N ASP A 130 14.93 -14.47 16.43
CA ASP A 130 14.63 -15.43 17.51
C ASP A 130 13.15 -15.41 17.97
N ALA A 131 12.30 -14.59 17.35
CA ALA A 131 10.88 -14.57 17.62
C ALA A 131 10.25 -15.91 17.22
N THR A 132 9.85 -16.68 18.24
CA THR A 132 9.00 -17.86 18.06
C THR A 132 7.67 -17.46 17.42
N ILE A 133 7.07 -18.37 16.64
CA ILE A 133 5.75 -18.15 16.02
C ILE A 133 4.69 -17.69 17.04
N ASP A 134 4.73 -18.21 18.28
CA ASP A 134 3.80 -17.84 19.35
C ASP A 134 3.97 -16.39 19.81
N ALA A 135 5.20 -15.86 19.76
CA ALA A 135 5.46 -14.46 20.04
C ALA A 135 4.93 -13.58 18.90
N SER A 136 5.21 -13.96 17.66
CA SER A 136 4.73 -13.29 16.45
C SER A 136 3.19 -13.25 16.39
N ALA A 137 2.53 -14.36 16.70
CA ALA A 137 1.08 -14.47 16.74
C ALA A 137 0.45 -13.60 17.84
N ARG A 138 1.07 -13.55 19.03
CA ARG A 138 0.61 -12.64 20.11
C ARG A 138 0.70 -11.18 19.71
N GLN A 139 1.80 -10.77 19.07
CA GLN A 139 1.94 -9.41 18.56
C GLN A 139 0.92 -9.08 17.47
N ALA A 140 0.64 -10.03 16.56
CA ALA A 140 -0.40 -9.87 15.55
C ALA A 140 -1.78 -9.64 16.18
N ILE A 141 -2.14 -10.48 17.17
CA ILE A 141 -3.40 -10.38 17.92
C ILE A 141 -3.49 -9.05 18.69
N GLU A 142 -2.39 -8.60 19.29
CA GLU A 142 -2.35 -7.31 19.98
C GLU A 142 -2.63 -6.14 19.02
N VAL A 143 -2.07 -6.18 17.82
CA VAL A 143 -2.37 -5.16 16.80
C VAL A 143 -3.84 -5.20 16.38
N ILE A 144 -4.42 -6.39 16.17
CA ILE A 144 -5.83 -6.55 15.81
C ILE A 144 -6.77 -6.04 16.91
N THR A 145 -6.45 -6.33 18.18
CA THR A 145 -7.31 -5.96 19.32
C THR A 145 -7.29 -4.46 19.62
N ARG A 146 -6.26 -3.73 19.20
CA ARG A 146 -6.16 -2.26 19.32
C ARG A 146 -6.95 -1.47 18.28
N TRP A 147 -7.49 -2.12 17.24
CA TRP A 147 -8.28 -1.47 16.19
C TRP A 147 -9.75 -1.30 16.55
#